data_AF-A0A316MDN2-F1
#
_entry.id   AF-A0A316MDN2-F1
#
_cell.length_a   1.000
_cell.length_b   1.000
_cell.length_c   1.000
_cell.angle_alpha   90.00
_cell.angle_beta   90.00
_cell.angle_gamma   90.00
#
_symmetry.space_group_name_H-M   'P 1'
#
loop_
_entity.id
_entity.type
_entity.pdbx_description
1 polymer ?
#
loop_
_entity_poly.entity_id
_entity_poly.type
_entity_poly.pdbx_seq_one_letter_code
_entity_poly.pdbx_strand_id
1 'polypeptide(L)'
;MAGYTLLLREWDLTLDSGGNIATAQDSYGIAQNVANAVRLFTRDAYYDPERGVPHFLIDLGVTPDMSVVRSRIRRAALTVDGVTDANVEITSITDRVMGGTIALTTETGDIVDVAF
;
A
#
# COMPACT_ATOMS: atom_id res chain seq x y z
N MET A 1 -0.31 15.07 -10.35
CA MET A 1 -1.30 15.29 -9.28
C MET A 1 -1.24 14.05 -8.42
N ALA A 2 -0.69 14.16 -7.21
CA ALA A 2 -0.62 13.03 -6.30
C ALA A 2 -2.03 12.48 -6.08
N GLY A 3 -2.15 11.14 -5.99
CA GLY A 3 -3.44 10.49 -5.71
C GLY A 3 -4.40 10.31 -6.88
N TYR A 4 -4.13 10.77 -8.10
CA TYR A 4 -5.01 10.47 -9.24
C TYR A 4 -4.72 9.07 -9.83
N THR A 5 -5.68 8.14 -9.75
CA THR A 5 -5.53 6.75 -10.19
C THR A 5 -6.86 6.14 -10.64
N LEU A 6 -6.85 4.93 -11.20
CA LEU A 6 -8.09 4.18 -11.48
C LEU A 6 -8.68 3.67 -10.18
N LEU A 7 -10.00 3.78 -10.00
CA LEU A 7 -10.65 3.27 -8.80
C LEU A 7 -10.71 1.74 -8.87
N LEU A 8 -10.18 1.09 -7.82
CA LEU A 8 -10.29 -0.35 -7.65
C LEU A 8 -11.33 -0.67 -6.58
N ARG A 9 -12.41 -1.36 -6.97
CA ARG A 9 -13.38 -1.95 -6.04
C ARG A 9 -13.05 -3.43 -5.93
N GLU A 10 -12.86 -3.93 -4.71
CA GLU A 10 -12.49 -5.35 -4.49
C GLU A 10 -11.26 -5.78 -5.30
N TRP A 11 -10.32 -4.84 -5.52
CA TRP A 11 -9.12 -5.03 -6.34
C TRP A 11 -9.35 -5.20 -7.86
N ASP A 12 -10.52 -4.79 -8.36
CA ASP A 12 -10.84 -4.81 -9.79
C ASP A 12 -11.33 -3.44 -10.30
N LEU A 13 -11.23 -3.24 -11.62
CA LEU A 13 -11.73 -2.04 -12.30
C LEU A 13 -13.25 -1.97 -12.18
N THR A 14 -13.75 -0.75 -12.00
CA THR A 14 -15.19 -0.50 -11.92
C THR A 14 -15.59 0.67 -12.82
N LEU A 15 -16.88 0.81 -13.06
CA LEU A 15 -17.45 1.90 -13.85
C LEU A 15 -18.08 2.96 -12.95
N ASP A 16 -18.02 4.21 -13.38
CA ASP A 16 -18.78 5.29 -12.77
C ASP A 16 -20.25 5.26 -13.23
N SER A 17 -21.07 6.18 -12.71
CA SER A 17 -22.50 6.28 -13.08
C SER A 17 -22.74 6.62 -14.56
N GLY A 18 -21.72 7.11 -15.27
CA GLY A 18 -21.76 7.39 -16.70
C GLY A 18 -21.28 6.23 -17.58
N GLY A 19 -20.81 5.13 -16.99
CA GLY A 19 -20.26 3.98 -17.71
C GLY A 19 -18.80 4.14 -18.14
N ASN A 20 -18.07 5.16 -17.64
CA ASN A 20 -16.63 5.28 -17.87
C ASN A 20 -15.85 4.48 -16.82
N ILE A 21 -14.58 4.16 -17.10
CA ILE A 21 -13.70 3.60 -16.07
C ILE A 21 -13.59 4.60 -14.92
N ALA A 22 -13.97 4.16 -13.72
CA ALA A 22 -13.99 5.01 -12.54
C ALA A 22 -12.56 5.38 -12.11
N THR A 23 -12.42 6.57 -11.54
CA THR A 23 -11.16 7.09 -11.03
C THR A 23 -11.25 7.40 -9.54
N ALA A 24 -10.12 7.32 -8.87
CA ALA A 24 -9.91 7.72 -7.49
C ALA A 24 -8.93 8.89 -7.47
N GLN A 25 -9.13 9.82 -6.53
CA GLN A 25 -8.35 11.04 -6.41
C GLN A 25 -8.01 11.31 -4.94
N ASP A 26 -7.15 12.28 -4.72
CA ASP A 26 -6.79 12.81 -3.40
C ASP A 26 -6.35 11.69 -2.42
N SER A 27 -6.68 11.87 -1.16
CA SER A 27 -6.37 11.01 -0.02
C SER A 27 -6.76 9.53 -0.24
N TYR A 28 -7.89 9.25 -0.89
CA TYR A 28 -8.26 7.86 -1.19
C TYR A 28 -7.38 7.23 -2.27
N GLY A 29 -7.09 7.97 -3.35
CA GLY A 29 -6.22 7.46 -4.40
C GLY A 29 -4.76 7.30 -3.94
N ILE A 30 -4.28 8.16 -3.03
CA ILE A 30 -2.99 7.99 -2.34
C ILE A 30 -3.01 6.68 -1.53
N ALA A 31 -4.04 6.48 -0.71
CA ALA A 31 -4.20 5.26 0.10
C ALA A 31 -4.21 4.00 -0.77
N GLN A 32 -4.93 4.01 -1.89
CA GLN A 32 -4.95 2.89 -2.84
C GLN A 32 -3.57 2.66 -3.48
N ASN A 33 -2.85 3.72 -3.85
CA ASN A 33 -1.50 3.61 -4.40
C ASN A 33 -0.50 3.05 -3.37
N VAL A 34 -0.61 3.42 -2.08
CA VAL A 34 0.16 2.80 -1.00
C VAL A 34 -0.18 1.32 -0.86
N ALA A 35 -1.45 0.98 -0.91
CA ALA A 35 -1.91 -0.39 -0.83
C ALA A 35 -1.37 -1.26 -1.98
N ASN A 36 -1.21 -0.69 -3.18
CA ASN A 36 -0.51 -1.33 -4.31
C ASN A 36 1.00 -1.44 -4.07
N ALA A 37 1.65 -0.38 -3.59
CA ALA A 37 3.10 -0.35 -3.36
C ALA A 37 3.56 -1.37 -2.32
N VAL A 38 2.76 -1.58 -1.27
CA VAL A 38 3.04 -2.56 -0.21
C VAL A 38 2.84 -4.00 -0.70
N ARG A 39 1.90 -4.24 -1.61
CA ARG A 39 1.63 -5.58 -2.19
C ARG A 39 2.60 -5.98 -3.31
N LEU A 40 3.30 -5.01 -3.89
CA LEU A 40 4.22 -5.27 -5.00
C LEU A 40 5.48 -5.98 -4.49
N PHE A 41 5.80 -7.12 -5.08
CA PHE A 41 7.04 -7.83 -4.79
C PHE A 41 8.20 -7.21 -5.58
N THR A 42 9.38 -7.17 -4.98
CA THR A 42 10.60 -6.85 -5.76
C THR A 42 10.75 -7.85 -6.90
N ARG A 43 11.16 -7.35 -8.07
CA ARG A 43 11.32 -8.09 -9.35
C ARG A 43 10.03 -8.45 -10.10
N ASP A 44 8.85 -8.07 -9.59
CA ASP A 44 7.59 -8.28 -10.31
C ASP A 44 7.26 -7.12 -11.28
N ALA A 45 7.69 -5.90 -10.94
CA ALA A 45 7.55 -4.76 -11.83
C ALA A 45 8.56 -4.84 -12.98
N TYR A 46 8.08 -5.16 -14.18
CA TYR A 46 8.92 -5.43 -15.35
C TYR A 46 9.90 -4.31 -15.70
N TYR A 47 9.44 -3.05 -15.64
CA TYR A 47 10.26 -1.88 -15.98
C TYR A 47 11.00 -1.27 -14.79
N ASP A 48 10.73 -1.75 -13.57
CA ASP A 48 11.34 -1.25 -12.33
C ASP A 48 11.49 -2.38 -11.31
N PRO A 49 12.45 -3.30 -11.54
CA PRO A 49 12.56 -4.53 -10.77
C PRO A 49 13.02 -4.31 -9.32
N GLU A 50 13.54 -3.12 -8.99
CA GLU A 50 13.93 -2.77 -7.63
C GLU A 50 12.75 -2.28 -6.78
N ARG A 51 11.62 -1.94 -7.42
CA ARG A 51 10.41 -1.48 -6.74
C ARG A 51 9.69 -2.62 -6.00
N GLY A 52 9.15 -2.30 -4.83
CA GLY A 52 8.32 -3.19 -4.02
C GLY A 52 8.99 -3.66 -2.72
N VAL A 53 8.39 -4.68 -2.11
CA VAL A 53 8.84 -5.29 -0.86
C VAL A 53 9.39 -6.70 -1.16
N PRO A 54 10.59 -7.06 -0.67
CA PRO A 54 11.14 -8.39 -0.89
C PRO A 54 10.55 -9.40 0.11
N HIS A 55 9.24 -9.68 -0.01
CA HIS A 55 8.47 -10.52 0.91
C HIS A 55 9.10 -11.90 1.16
N PHE A 56 9.58 -12.57 0.11
CA PHE A 56 10.29 -13.87 0.24
C PHE A 56 11.50 -13.87 1.17
N LEU A 57 12.12 -12.70 1.41
CA LEU A 57 13.26 -12.58 2.32
C LEU A 57 12.85 -12.18 3.74
N ILE A 58 11.66 -11.59 3.90
CA ILE A 58 11.29 -10.89 5.14
C ILE A 58 10.20 -11.63 5.91
N ASP A 59 9.12 -12.04 5.24
CA ASP A 59 7.91 -12.52 5.90
C ASP A 59 7.36 -13.85 5.34
N LEU A 60 7.55 -14.13 4.06
CA LEU A 60 7.10 -15.37 3.45
C LEU A 60 8.12 -16.49 3.63
N GLY A 61 7.68 -17.61 4.22
CA GLY A 61 8.49 -18.83 4.37
C GLY A 61 9.44 -18.82 5.58
N VAL A 62 9.47 -17.73 6.36
CA VAL A 62 10.26 -17.57 7.57
C VAL A 62 9.41 -16.94 8.68
N THR A 63 9.89 -16.92 9.93
CA THR A 63 9.27 -16.13 10.99
C THR A 63 9.81 -14.70 10.93
N PRO A 64 9.03 -13.70 10.47
CA PRO A 64 9.49 -12.33 10.38
C PRO A 64 9.79 -11.69 11.73
N ASP A 65 10.80 -10.83 11.77
CA ASP A 65 10.91 -9.80 12.82
C ASP A 65 9.92 -8.67 12.52
N MET A 66 9.03 -8.40 13.48
CA MET A 66 7.98 -7.39 13.34
C MET A 66 8.53 -5.98 13.06
N SER A 67 9.68 -5.65 13.64
CA SER A 67 10.31 -4.35 13.41
C SER A 67 10.79 -4.21 11.96
N VAL A 68 11.29 -5.30 11.37
CA VAL A 68 11.72 -5.36 9.97
C VAL A 68 10.52 -5.23 9.04
N VAL A 69 9.44 -5.95 9.30
CA VAL A 69 8.20 -5.86 8.51
C VAL A 69 7.66 -4.43 8.53
N ARG A 70 7.49 -3.83 9.72
CA ARG A 70 7.02 -2.43 9.86
C ARG A 70 7.90 -1.46 9.10
N SER A 71 9.24 -1.58 9.24
CA SER A 71 10.19 -0.71 8.55
C SER A 71 10.08 -0.81 7.04
N ARG A 72 9.85 -2.02 6.51
CA ARG A 72 9.77 -2.29 5.06
C ARG A 72 8.45 -1.80 4.47
N ILE A 73 7.33 -2.08 5.14
CA ILE A 73 6.01 -1.55 4.76
C ILE A 73 6.03 -0.02 4.79
N ARG A 74 6.57 0.59 5.86
CA ARG A 74 6.72 2.05 5.97
C ARG A 74 7.54 2.60 4.81
N ARG A 75 8.68 1.97 4.50
CA ARG A 75 9.52 2.41 3.38
C ARG A 75 8.78 2.36 2.05
N ALA A 76 8.03 1.28 1.79
CA ALA A 76 7.23 1.16 0.56
C ALA A 76 6.14 2.23 0.50
N ALA A 77 5.43 2.49 1.59
CA ALA A 77 4.42 3.55 1.67
C ALA A 77 5.02 4.94 1.36
N LEU A 78 6.20 5.24 1.90
CA LEU A 78 6.91 6.50 1.66
C LEU A 78 7.45 6.65 0.22
N THR A 79 7.41 5.61 -0.62
CA THR A 79 7.73 5.76 -2.06
C THR A 79 6.57 6.32 -2.88
N VAL A 80 5.38 6.42 -2.30
CA VAL A 80 4.18 6.91 -2.99
C VAL A 80 4.12 8.42 -2.93
N ASP A 81 3.98 9.05 -4.10
CA ASP A 81 3.79 10.49 -4.26
C ASP A 81 2.57 10.97 -3.44
N GLY A 82 2.76 12.05 -2.67
CA GLY A 82 1.73 12.60 -1.77
C GLY A 82 1.74 12.06 -0.34
N VAL A 83 2.61 11.12 0.02
CA VAL A 83 2.77 10.61 1.41
C VAL A 83 3.93 11.32 2.10
N THR A 84 3.67 11.96 3.24
CA THR A 84 4.70 12.64 4.05
C THR A 84 5.14 11.81 5.24
N ASP A 85 4.23 11.04 5.85
CA ASP A 85 4.54 10.09 6.90
C ASP A 85 3.67 8.83 6.81
N ALA A 86 4.16 7.72 7.36
CA ALA A 86 3.46 6.45 7.41
C ALA A 86 3.78 5.69 8.70
N ASN A 87 2.80 5.52 9.58
CA ASN A 87 2.93 4.72 10.79
C ASN A 87 2.30 3.33 10.59
N VAL A 88 3.06 2.27 10.84
CA VAL A 88 2.62 0.89 10.60
C VAL A 88 2.38 0.20 11.93
N GLU A 89 1.14 -0.23 12.14
CA GLU A 89 0.73 -1.05 13.27
C GLU A 89 0.36 -2.46 12.79
N ILE A 90 0.97 -3.47 13.41
CA ILE A 90 0.63 -4.88 13.17
C ILE A 90 -0.28 -5.29 14.31
N THR A 91 -1.52 -5.64 13.99
CA THR A 91 -2.60 -5.90 14.96
C THR A 91 -2.83 -7.38 15.22
N SER A 92 -2.53 -8.26 14.25
CA SER A 92 -2.70 -9.70 14.43
C SER A 92 -1.76 -10.55 13.56
N ILE A 93 -1.41 -11.73 14.07
CA ILE A 93 -0.78 -12.81 13.30
C ILE A 93 -1.44 -14.11 13.74
N THR A 94 -2.41 -14.58 12.95
CA THR A 94 -3.19 -15.78 13.24
C THR A 94 -3.30 -16.60 11.96
N ASP A 95 -3.15 -17.93 12.04
CA ASP A 95 -3.30 -18.84 10.91
C ASP A 95 -2.49 -18.46 9.65
N ARG A 96 -1.27 -17.95 9.87
CA ARG A 96 -0.34 -17.47 8.81
C ARG A 96 -0.85 -16.25 8.03
N VAL A 97 -1.83 -15.54 8.58
CA VAL A 97 -2.32 -14.25 8.08
C VAL A 97 -1.82 -13.16 9.03
N MET A 98 -1.15 -12.16 8.47
CA MET A 98 -0.75 -10.95 9.20
C MET A 98 -1.75 -9.85 8.88
N GLY A 99 -2.32 -9.26 9.93
CA GLY A 99 -3.22 -8.11 9.83
C GLY A 99 -2.61 -6.86 10.44
N GLY A 100 -2.92 -5.70 9.86
CA GLY A 100 -2.41 -4.43 10.34
C GLY A 100 -3.08 -3.22 9.71
N THR A 101 -2.59 -2.05 10.10
CA THR A 101 -3.05 -0.77 9.56
C THR A 101 -1.84 0.14 9.35
N ILE A 102 -1.89 0.91 8.27
CA ILE A 102 -0.91 1.95 7.94
C ILE A 102 -1.64 3.28 8.05
N ALA A 103 -1.34 4.06 9.09
CA ALA A 103 -1.82 5.43 9.22
C ALA A 103 -0.91 6.36 8.41
N LEU A 104 -1.43 6.87 7.31
CA LEU A 104 -0.74 7.77 6.39
C LEU A 104 -1.01 9.22 6.75
N THR A 105 0.01 10.06 6.67
CA THR A 105 -0.15 11.51 6.61
C THR A 105 0.14 11.96 5.19
N THR A 106 -0.81 12.67 4.57
CA THR A 106 -0.65 13.18 3.21
C THR A 106 0.00 14.55 3.19
N GLU A 107 0.43 15.02 2.02
CA GLU A 107 0.91 16.39 1.82
C GLU A 107 -0.16 17.47 2.10
N THR A 108 -1.44 17.11 1.99
CA THR A 108 -2.58 17.99 2.33
C THR A 108 -2.83 18.05 3.84
N GLY A 109 -2.14 17.24 4.64
CA GLY A 109 -2.32 17.13 6.09
C GLY A 109 -3.44 16.19 6.52
N ASP A 110 -4.03 15.44 5.58
CA ASP A 110 -5.05 14.44 5.90
C ASP A 110 -4.42 13.20 6.51
N ILE A 111 -5.14 12.57 7.44
CA ILE A 111 -4.78 11.26 7.99
C ILE A 111 -5.71 10.22 7.38
N VAL A 112 -5.12 9.20 6.75
CA VAL A 112 -5.85 8.13 6.05
C VAL A 112 -5.29 6.78 6.44
N ASP A 113 -6.17 5.83 6.75
CA ASP A 113 -5.77 4.49 7.13
C ASP A 113 -5.86 3.50 5.96
N VAL A 114 -4.83 2.67 5.81
CA VAL A 114 -4.81 1.53 4.89
C VAL A 114 -4.70 0.25 5.70
N ALA A 115 -5.74 -0.59 5.66
CA ALA A 115 -5.72 -1.91 6.27
C ALA A 115 -5.07 -2.94 5.34
N PHE A 116 -4.34 -3.90 5.92
CA PHE A 116 -3.77 -5.06 5.23
C PHE A 116 -3.88 -6.31 6.08
#